data_AF-A0A972C420-F1
#
_entry.id   AF-A0A972C420-F1
#
_cell.length_a   1.000
_cell.length_b   1.000
_cell.length_c   1.000
_cell.angle_alpha   90.00
_cell.angle_beta   90.00
_cell.angle_gamma   90.00
#
_symmetry.space_group_name_H-M   'P 1'
#
loop_
_entity.id
_entity.type
_entity.pdbx_description
1 polymer ?
#
loop_
_entity_poly.entity_id
_entity_poly.type
_entity_poly.pdbx_seq_one_letter_code
_entity_poly.pdbx_strand_id
1 'polypeptide(L)'
;MQSSLAPWALWLCAGLLLGGCSTQPQTIPTSSRVETTLLSHTLSIDAGEPRVLSTPQRNIRVTEQKLQQITEYDAQDQPISSRDSYQALPWANQNLTLIVEGQQFTLQTDNEGAVRLNLLDEQFIELDFEQLRVVEVIARASPNVVAEQDLLVSRELRSVLQEAIPLIYDNLEEGDAQQWVERVRRLHALGLGEESAQLENMLILLTVGDPELQFEFIQALEREHSGSP
;
A
#
# COMPACT_ATOMS: atom_id res chain seq x y z
N MET A 1 -70.82 -22.08 -30.82
CA MET A 1 -71.05 -21.97 -32.28
C MET A 1 -69.95 -22.77 -32.95
N GLN A 2 -70.33 -23.84 -33.64
CA GLN A 2 -69.45 -24.69 -34.43
C GLN A 2 -69.12 -24.01 -35.77
N SER A 3 -67.86 -24.09 -36.18
CA SER A 3 -67.43 -24.28 -37.57
C SER A 3 -65.90 -24.24 -37.66
N SER A 4 -65.17 -24.88 -38.56
CA SER A 4 -65.26 -26.14 -39.31
C SER A 4 -63.94 -26.22 -40.09
N LEU A 5 -63.18 -27.29 -39.85
CA LEU A 5 -62.32 -28.07 -40.76
C LEU A 5 -61.56 -27.41 -41.95
N ALA A 6 -60.21 -27.44 -41.84
CA ALA A 6 -59.17 -27.92 -42.80
C ALA A 6 -59.22 -27.38 -44.26
N PRO A 7 -58.53 -27.93 -45.30
CA PRO A 7 -57.29 -28.74 -45.42
C PRO A 7 -56.39 -28.31 -46.63
N TRP A 8 -55.05 -28.37 -46.59
CA TRP A 8 -54.15 -28.54 -47.78
C TRP A 8 -52.68 -28.22 -47.38
N ALA A 9 -51.64 -29.06 -47.51
CA ALA A 9 -51.15 -29.94 -48.58
C ALA A 9 -50.16 -29.25 -49.56
N LEU A 10 -48.90 -29.73 -49.50
CA LEU A 10 -47.87 -29.82 -50.58
C LEU A 10 -47.06 -28.52 -50.84
N TRP A 11 -45.77 -28.48 -51.20
CA TRP A 11 -44.74 -29.46 -51.60
C TRP A 11 -43.36 -28.76 -51.67
N LEU A 12 -42.28 -29.56 -51.59
CA LEU A 12 -40.94 -29.39 -52.21
C LEU A 12 -40.10 -28.11 -51.98
N CYS A 13 -38.92 -28.32 -51.41
CA CYS A 13 -37.65 -27.82 -51.97
C CYS A 13 -36.53 -28.79 -51.60
N ALA A 14 -36.14 -29.62 -52.56
CA ALA A 14 -34.86 -30.33 -52.56
C ALA A 14 -33.76 -29.32 -52.93
N GLY A 15 -32.72 -29.24 -52.10
CA GLY A 15 -31.52 -28.44 -52.36
C GLY A 15 -30.28 -29.21 -51.93
N LEU A 16 -29.54 -29.71 -52.90
CA LEU A 16 -28.20 -30.29 -52.77
C LEU A 16 -27.26 -29.30 -52.08
N LEU A 17 -26.55 -29.72 -51.03
CA LEU A 17 -25.34 -29.06 -50.58
C LEU A 17 -24.19 -30.06 -50.47
N LEU A 18 -23.15 -29.75 -51.23
CA LEU A 18 -21.89 -30.44 -51.36
C LEU A 18 -21.25 -30.69 -49.99
N GLY A 19 -20.85 -31.93 -49.73
CA GLY A 19 -19.98 -32.27 -48.60
C GLY A 19 -18.60 -31.65 -48.81
N GLY A 20 -18.37 -30.49 -48.20
CA GLY A 20 -17.03 -29.95 -48.03
C GLY A 20 -16.30 -30.77 -46.97
N CYS A 21 -15.21 -31.43 -47.36
CA CYS A 21 -14.26 -31.98 -46.40
C CYS A 21 -13.59 -30.82 -45.66
N SER A 22 -14.09 -30.46 -44.49
CA SER A 22 -13.30 -29.65 -43.54
C SER A 22 -12.19 -30.54 -43.02
N THR A 23 -10.98 -30.37 -43.53
CA THR A 23 -9.76 -30.82 -42.85
C THR A 23 -9.61 -29.96 -41.61
N GLN A 24 -10.19 -30.43 -40.51
CA GLN A 24 -9.92 -29.91 -39.18
C GLN A 24 -8.43 -30.13 -38.93
N PRO A 25 -7.61 -29.09 -38.68
CA PRO A 25 -6.24 -29.29 -38.26
C PRO A 25 -6.30 -30.12 -36.99
N GLN A 26 -5.80 -31.36 -37.06
CA GLN A 26 -5.58 -32.17 -35.89
C GLN A 26 -4.56 -31.40 -35.04
N THR A 27 -5.05 -30.72 -34.02
CA THR A 27 -4.21 -30.34 -32.88
C THR A 27 -3.84 -31.68 -32.28
N ILE A 28 -2.70 -32.23 -32.71
CA ILE A 28 -2.05 -33.29 -31.95
C ILE A 28 -1.86 -32.66 -30.57
N PRO A 29 -2.46 -33.18 -29.50
CA PRO A 29 -2.10 -32.74 -28.18
C PRO A 29 -0.70 -33.30 -27.96
N THR A 30 0.34 -32.55 -28.34
CA THR A 30 1.63 -32.72 -27.70
C THR A 30 1.40 -32.22 -26.29
N SER A 31 0.90 -33.12 -25.44
CA SER A 31 0.76 -32.91 -24.00
C SER A 31 2.18 -32.73 -23.45
N SER A 32 2.73 -31.53 -23.63
CA SER A 32 3.96 -31.12 -22.98
C SER A 32 3.59 -30.85 -21.53
N ARG A 33 3.94 -31.79 -20.66
CA ARG A 33 3.82 -31.57 -19.22
C ARG A 33 4.89 -30.54 -18.85
N VAL A 34 4.49 -29.47 -18.18
CA VAL A 34 5.42 -28.48 -17.64
C VAL A 34 5.43 -28.64 -16.13
N GLU A 35 6.61 -28.87 -15.56
CA GLU A 35 6.82 -28.91 -14.12
C GLU A 35 7.59 -27.67 -13.69
N THR A 36 7.17 -27.06 -12.58
CA THR A 36 7.86 -25.90 -12.00
C THR A 36 8.33 -26.26 -10.60
N THR A 37 9.64 -26.18 -10.39
CA THR A 37 10.27 -26.41 -9.09
C THR A 37 10.80 -25.10 -8.54
N LEU A 38 10.41 -24.73 -7.32
CA LEU A 38 10.93 -23.54 -6.63
C LEU A 38 12.32 -23.84 -6.07
N LEU A 39 13.34 -23.13 -6.58
CA LEU A 39 14.74 -23.27 -6.15
C LEU A 39 15.07 -22.33 -4.99
N SER A 40 14.62 -21.08 -5.05
CA SER A 40 14.79 -20.11 -3.97
C SER A 40 13.59 -19.19 -3.85
N HIS A 41 13.36 -18.72 -2.62
CA HIS A 41 12.33 -17.75 -2.28
C HIS A 41 12.85 -16.85 -1.17
N THR A 42 13.02 -15.57 -1.47
CA THR A 42 13.57 -14.57 -0.55
C THR A 42 12.72 -13.30 -0.57
N LEU A 43 12.80 -12.53 0.51
CA LEU A 43 12.24 -11.18 0.60
C LEU A 43 13.37 -10.16 0.68
N SER A 44 13.11 -8.96 0.19
CA SER A 44 13.99 -7.81 0.35
C SER A 44 13.17 -6.62 0.81
N ILE A 45 13.63 -5.93 1.85
CA ILE A 45 13.07 -4.67 2.32
C ILE A 45 14.01 -3.55 1.89
N ASP A 46 13.47 -2.57 1.17
CA ASP A 46 14.12 -1.31 0.87
C ASP A 46 13.39 -0.19 1.61
N ALA A 47 14.06 0.38 2.60
CA ALA A 47 13.57 1.51 3.38
C ALA A 47 14.35 2.80 3.08
N GLY A 48 15.11 2.84 1.97
CA GLY A 48 15.95 3.96 1.57
C GLY A 48 17.20 4.14 2.44
N GLU A 49 18.18 4.85 1.89
CA GLU A 49 19.40 5.24 2.59
C GLU A 49 19.39 6.75 2.93
N PRO A 50 19.90 7.16 4.11
CA PRO A 50 20.41 6.30 5.17
C PRO A 50 19.29 5.56 5.91
N ARG A 51 19.64 4.41 6.52
CA ARG A 51 18.80 3.65 7.48
C ARG A 51 18.62 4.36 8.84
N VAL A 52 18.56 5.68 8.80
CA VAL A 52 18.32 6.57 9.93
C VAL A 52 17.12 7.43 9.58
N LEU A 53 16.08 7.38 10.41
CA LEU A 53 14.92 8.25 10.35
C LEU A 53 15.28 9.62 10.93
N SER A 54 15.30 10.62 10.06
CA SER A 54 15.41 12.05 10.42
C SER A 54 14.06 12.78 10.34
N THR A 55 13.06 12.13 9.76
CA THR A 55 11.68 12.60 9.60
C THR A 55 10.72 11.54 10.14
N PRO A 56 9.51 11.92 10.59
CA PRO A 56 8.53 10.95 11.13
C PRO A 56 8.09 9.94 10.08
N GLN A 57 8.21 10.31 8.81
CA GLN A 57 7.73 9.52 7.69
C GLN A 57 8.86 8.85 6.92
N ARG A 58 8.63 7.62 6.44
CA ARG A 58 9.52 6.90 5.53
C ARG A 58 8.74 5.96 4.61
N ASN A 59 9.07 5.98 3.33
CA ASN A 59 8.57 4.97 2.39
C ASN A 59 9.41 3.69 2.51
N ILE A 60 8.73 2.56 2.62
CA ILE A 60 9.31 1.22 2.70
C ILE A 60 8.72 0.40 1.57
N ARG A 61 9.56 -0.26 0.78
CA ARG A 61 9.14 -1.15 -0.30
C ARG A 61 9.65 -2.55 -0.03
N VAL A 62 8.79 -3.54 -0.25
CA VAL A 62 9.14 -4.95 -0.08
C VAL A 62 8.97 -5.69 -1.39
N THR A 63 9.98 -6.46 -1.76
CA THR A 63 10.03 -7.25 -2.99
C THR A 63 10.18 -8.73 -2.65
N GLU A 64 9.32 -9.56 -3.23
CA GLU A 64 9.45 -11.02 -3.24
C GLU A 64 10.32 -11.45 -4.42
N GLN A 65 11.32 -12.29 -4.17
CA GLN A 65 12.19 -12.84 -5.20
C GLN A 65 12.05 -14.36 -5.23
N LYS A 66 11.75 -14.91 -6.41
CA LYS A 66 11.59 -16.35 -6.63
C LYS A 66 12.49 -16.78 -7.78
N LEU A 67 13.33 -17.78 -7.52
CA LEU A 67 14.04 -18.52 -8.56
C LEU A 67 13.36 -19.86 -8.74
N GLN A 68 12.96 -20.17 -9.96
CA GLN A 68 12.25 -21.39 -10.30
C GLN A 68 12.93 -22.09 -11.47
N GLN A 69 12.96 -23.41 -11.45
CA GLN A 69 13.32 -24.22 -12.60
C GLN A 69 12.03 -24.67 -13.29
N ILE A 70 11.93 -24.39 -14.59
CA ILE A 70 10.82 -24.82 -15.44
C ILE A 70 11.36 -25.96 -16.31
N THR A 71 10.80 -27.16 -16.15
CA THR A 71 11.17 -28.35 -16.91
C THR A 71 9.99 -28.79 -17.77
N GLU A 72 10.23 -28.91 -19.08
CA GLU A 72 9.25 -29.40 -20.04
C GLU A 72 9.51 -30.87 -20.32
N TYR A 73 8.44 -31.66 -20.41
CA TYR A 73 8.48 -33.08 -20.68
C TYR A 73 7.74 -33.39 -21.99
N ASP A 74 8.19 -34.41 -22.69
CA ASP A 74 7.46 -34.95 -23.84
C ASP A 74 6.25 -35.80 -23.43
N ALA A 75 5.55 -36.36 -24.43
CA ALA A 75 4.41 -37.24 -24.20
C ALA A 75 4.78 -38.60 -23.57
N GLN A 76 6.07 -38.89 -23.38
CA GLN A 76 6.62 -40.08 -22.72
C GLN A 76 7.21 -39.76 -21.34
N ASP A 77 6.91 -38.57 -20.78
CA ASP A 77 7.44 -38.07 -19.51
C ASP A 77 8.99 -37.99 -19.46
N GLN A 78 9.65 -37.85 -20.61
CA GLN A 78 11.08 -37.56 -20.66
C GLN A 78 11.31 -36.05 -20.67
N PRO A 79 12.23 -35.51 -19.84
CA PRO A 79 12.53 -34.09 -19.83
C PRO A 79 13.21 -33.71 -21.15
N ILE A 80 12.62 -32.76 -21.87
CA ILE A 80 13.13 -32.26 -23.16
C ILE A 80 13.83 -30.91 -23.02
N SER A 81 13.44 -30.10 -22.05
CA SER A 81 14.06 -28.79 -21.78
C SER A 81 13.99 -28.47 -20.29
N SER A 82 14.97 -27.71 -19.80
CA SER A 82 14.95 -27.15 -18.46
C SER A 82 15.56 -25.76 -18.50
N ARG A 83 14.92 -24.80 -17.84
CA ARG A 83 15.39 -23.42 -17.77
C ARG A 83 15.10 -22.80 -16.41
N ASP A 84 15.99 -21.93 -15.98
CA ASP A 84 15.75 -21.09 -14.80
C ASP A 84 14.91 -19.88 -15.18
N SER A 85 14.01 -19.52 -14.28
CA SER A 85 13.13 -18.35 -14.34
C SER A 85 13.27 -17.59 -13.03
N TYR A 86 13.71 -16.33 -13.14
CA TYR A 86 13.77 -15.41 -12.02
C TYR A 86 12.57 -14.47 -12.07
N GLN A 87 11.91 -14.29 -10.93
CA GLN A 87 10.79 -13.37 -10.75
C GLN A 87 11.05 -12.47 -9.55
N ALA A 88 10.88 -11.16 -9.75
CA ALA A 88 10.82 -10.18 -8.67
C ALA A 88 9.41 -9.56 -8.68
N LEU A 89 8.66 -9.76 -7.62
CA LEU A 89 7.27 -9.36 -7.49
C LEU A 89 7.12 -8.35 -6.35
N PRO A 90 6.24 -7.35 -6.48
CA PRO A 90 5.89 -6.52 -5.33
C PRO A 90 5.25 -7.39 -4.24
N TRP A 91 5.60 -7.13 -2.99
CA TRP A 91 4.97 -7.75 -1.81
C TRP A 91 3.58 -7.14 -1.59
N ALA A 92 2.69 -7.27 -2.56
CA ALA A 92 1.49 -6.45 -2.70
C ALA A 92 0.35 -6.86 -1.75
N ASN A 93 -0.27 -5.87 -1.11
CA ASN A 93 -1.42 -6.05 -0.19
C ASN A 93 -1.15 -7.03 0.96
N GLN A 94 0.10 -7.07 1.43
CA GLN A 94 0.54 -7.97 2.48
C GLN A 94 0.89 -7.20 3.75
N ASN A 95 0.90 -7.90 4.87
CA ASN A 95 1.25 -7.30 6.15
C ASN A 95 2.76 -7.22 6.34
N LEU A 96 3.18 -6.11 6.95
CA LEU A 96 4.48 -5.92 7.58
C LEU A 96 4.28 -5.83 9.08
N THR A 97 5.20 -6.43 9.81
CA THR A 97 5.27 -6.29 11.26
C THR A 97 6.31 -5.23 11.59
N LEU A 98 5.96 -4.31 12.48
CA LEU A 98 6.93 -3.40 13.09
C LEU A 98 7.14 -3.81 14.54
N ILE A 99 8.39 -3.79 15.00
CA ILE A 99 8.71 -3.90 16.42
C ILE A 99 9.35 -2.58 16.87
N VAL A 100 8.76 -1.98 17.89
CA VAL A 100 9.17 -0.70 18.44
C VAL A 100 9.10 -0.77 19.96
N GLU A 101 10.23 -0.61 20.65
CA GLU A 101 10.30 -0.73 22.12
C GLU A 101 9.68 -2.05 22.66
N GLY A 102 9.76 -3.13 21.88
CA GLY A 102 9.17 -4.44 22.23
C GLY A 102 7.67 -4.56 21.97
N GLN A 103 7.00 -3.50 21.51
CA GLN A 103 5.61 -3.52 21.06
C GLN A 103 5.53 -3.85 19.57
N GLN A 104 4.49 -4.58 19.18
CA GLN A 104 4.28 -5.03 17.81
C GLN A 104 3.14 -4.25 17.14
N PHE A 105 3.42 -3.68 15.96
CA PHE A 105 2.43 -3.01 15.12
C PHE A 105 2.34 -3.68 13.76
N THR A 106 1.23 -3.47 13.05
CA THR A 106 1.02 -4.02 11.70
C THR A 106 0.77 -2.89 10.72
N LEU A 107 1.54 -2.88 9.63
CA LEU A 107 1.28 -2.05 8.46
C LEU A 107 0.90 -2.95 7.28
N GLN A 108 0.14 -2.41 6.33
CA GLN A 108 -0.21 -3.12 5.10
C GLN A 108 0.44 -2.42 3.90
N THR A 109 1.11 -3.19 3.05
CA THR A 109 1.62 -2.69 1.78
C THR A 109 0.51 -2.45 0.77
N ASP A 110 0.72 -1.52 -0.14
CA ASP A 110 -0.15 -1.27 -1.28
C ASP A 110 0.03 -2.32 -2.39
N ASN A 111 -0.59 -2.07 -3.55
CA ASN A 111 -0.48 -2.93 -4.73
C ASN A 111 0.92 -2.97 -5.35
N GLU A 112 1.80 -2.02 -5.02
CA GLU A 112 3.19 -1.98 -5.47
C GLU A 112 4.17 -2.56 -4.43
N GLY A 113 3.65 -3.09 -3.32
CA GLY A 113 4.47 -3.61 -2.23
C GLY A 113 5.12 -2.50 -1.40
N ALA A 114 4.61 -1.27 -1.46
CA ALA A 114 5.12 -0.14 -0.71
C ALA A 114 4.19 0.21 0.47
N VAL A 115 4.75 0.80 1.52
CA VAL A 115 4.01 1.40 2.62
C VAL A 115 4.71 2.65 3.11
N ARG A 116 3.93 3.63 3.57
CA ARG A 116 4.46 4.81 4.26
C ARG A 116 4.42 4.54 5.76
N LEU A 117 5.57 4.34 6.38
CA LEU A 117 5.70 4.46 7.84
C LEU A 117 5.50 5.93 8.19
N ASN A 118 4.64 6.22 9.16
CA ASN A 118 4.52 7.55 9.76
C ASN A 118 4.42 7.41 11.28
N LEU A 119 5.47 7.83 12.00
CA LEU A 119 5.54 7.75 13.46
C LEU A 119 4.58 8.71 14.17
N LEU A 120 3.90 9.59 13.43
CA LEU A 120 2.84 10.45 13.95
C LEU A 120 1.45 9.82 13.83
N ASP A 121 1.30 8.63 13.24
CA ASP A 121 -0.01 7.98 13.18
C ASP A 121 -0.52 7.59 14.58
N GLU A 122 -1.84 7.62 14.77
CA GLU A 122 -2.53 7.39 16.06
C GLU A 122 -2.06 6.12 16.79
N GLN A 123 -1.73 5.05 16.07
CA GLN A 123 -1.27 3.80 16.68
C GLN A 123 0.09 3.93 17.40
N PHE A 124 0.87 4.96 17.11
CA PHE A 124 2.22 5.14 17.65
C PHE A 124 2.29 6.20 18.75
N ILE A 125 1.24 6.99 18.98
CA ILE A 125 1.31 8.19 19.84
C ILE A 125 1.57 7.88 21.32
N GLU A 126 1.29 6.65 21.75
CA GLU A 126 1.52 6.18 23.12
C GLU A 126 2.96 5.67 23.36
N LEU A 127 3.80 5.65 22.32
CA LEU A 127 5.20 5.24 22.45
C LEU A 127 6.00 6.22 23.32
N ASP A 128 6.99 5.69 24.05
CA ASP A 128 7.99 6.52 24.70
C ASP A 128 9.04 7.01 23.69
N PHE A 129 8.80 8.18 23.10
CA PHE A 129 9.70 8.81 22.14
C PHE A 129 11.05 9.24 22.74
N GLU A 130 11.18 9.36 24.07
CA GLU A 130 12.50 9.56 24.68
C GLU A 130 13.40 8.34 24.49
N GLN A 131 12.79 7.16 24.47
CA GLN A 131 13.46 5.87 24.40
C GLN A 131 13.47 5.26 23.00
N LEU A 132 12.58 5.68 22.09
CA LEU A 132 12.52 5.22 20.69
C LEU A 132 13.87 5.27 19.94
N ARG A 133 14.65 4.19 19.93
CA ARG A 133 15.95 4.15 19.23
C ARG A 133 15.89 3.49 17.87
N VAL A 134 15.06 2.46 17.72
CA VAL A 134 15.02 1.61 16.54
C VAL A 134 13.57 1.24 16.24
N VAL A 135 13.24 1.25 14.96
CA VAL A 135 12.05 0.62 14.41
C VAL A 135 12.51 -0.56 13.58
N GLU A 136 12.21 -1.77 14.05
CA GLU A 136 12.50 -2.99 13.32
C GLU A 136 11.33 -3.31 12.39
N VAL A 137 11.62 -3.49 11.10
CA VAL A 137 10.62 -3.79 10.06
C VAL A 137 10.79 -5.23 9.61
N ILE A 138 9.72 -6.02 9.68
CA ILE A 138 9.73 -7.46 9.39
C ILE A 138 8.69 -7.78 8.32
N ALA A 139 9.16 -8.38 7.22
CA ALA A 139 8.32 -8.97 6.18
C ALA A 139 8.44 -10.50 6.26
N ARG A 140 7.31 -11.22 6.22
CA ARG A 140 7.30 -12.68 6.38
C ARG A 140 6.35 -13.35 5.40
N ALA A 141 6.88 -14.19 4.51
CA ALA A 141 6.09 -15.01 3.58
C ALA A 141 5.75 -16.38 4.15
N SER A 142 6.70 -16.95 4.91
CA SER A 142 6.58 -18.24 5.57
C SER A 142 7.54 -18.28 6.76
N PRO A 143 7.51 -19.30 7.63
CA PRO A 143 8.44 -19.38 8.77
C PRO A 143 9.92 -19.26 8.37
N ASN A 144 10.29 -19.73 7.18
CA ASN A 144 11.67 -19.75 6.69
C ASN A 144 11.99 -18.65 5.66
N VAL A 145 11.01 -17.80 5.31
CA VAL A 145 11.18 -16.75 4.30
C VAL A 145 10.80 -15.42 4.95
N VAL A 146 11.82 -14.72 5.43
CA VAL A 146 11.73 -13.52 6.25
C VAL A 146 12.75 -12.50 5.74
N ALA A 147 12.38 -11.23 5.76
CA ALA A 147 13.33 -10.12 5.69
C ALA A 147 13.10 -9.21 6.88
N GLU A 148 14.21 -8.71 7.43
CA GLU A 148 14.24 -7.82 8.59
C GLU A 148 15.09 -6.60 8.25
N GLN A 149 14.68 -5.43 8.74
CA GLN A 149 15.34 -4.17 8.46
C GLN A 149 15.21 -3.24 9.66
N ASP A 150 16.35 -2.89 10.26
CA ASP A 150 16.41 -1.90 11.33
C ASP A 150 16.48 -0.48 10.76
N LEU A 151 15.67 0.40 11.35
CA LEU A 151 15.69 1.84 11.10
C LEU A 151 16.04 2.56 12.40
N LEU A 152 17.23 3.17 12.45
CA LEU A 152 17.63 3.95 13.60
C LEU A 152 16.83 5.25 13.65
N VAL A 153 16.41 5.68 14.84
CA VAL A 153 15.68 6.94 15.02
C VAL A 153 16.64 7.99 15.54
N SER A 154 16.79 9.09 14.79
CA SER A 154 17.71 10.15 15.20
C SER A 154 17.26 10.80 16.51
N ARG A 155 18.20 11.42 17.22
CA ARG A 155 17.88 12.15 18.45
C ARG A 155 16.99 13.36 18.15
N GLU A 156 17.28 14.03 17.05
CA GLU A 156 16.54 15.20 16.59
C GLU A 156 15.09 14.83 16.28
N LEU A 157 14.87 13.72 15.57
CA LEU A 157 13.52 13.23 15.28
C LEU A 157 12.75 12.88 16.55
N ARG A 158 13.39 12.22 17.53
CA ARG A 158 12.75 11.96 18.82
C ARG A 158 12.27 13.24 19.51
N SER A 159 13.11 14.27 19.53
CA SER A 159 12.71 15.57 20.10
C SER A 159 11.58 16.23 19.31
N VAL A 160 11.57 16.11 17.98
CA VAL A 160 10.46 16.57 17.14
C VAL A 160 9.17 15.82 17.48
N LEU A 161 9.18 14.50 17.58
CA LEU A 161 8.00 13.67 17.87
C LEU A 161 7.39 14.02 19.23
N GLN A 162 8.23 14.19 20.26
CA GLN A 162 7.80 14.58 21.61
C GLN A 162 7.05 15.90 21.64
N GLU A 163 7.50 16.86 20.83
CA GLU A 163 6.86 18.17 20.77
C GLU A 163 5.64 18.18 19.84
N ALA A 164 5.70 17.45 18.72
CA ALA A 164 4.64 17.45 17.71
C ALA A 164 3.35 16.77 18.19
N ILE A 165 3.45 15.67 18.93
CA ILE A 165 2.29 14.89 19.36
C ILE A 165 1.27 15.71 20.17
N PRO A 166 1.64 16.42 21.25
CA PRO A 166 0.67 17.23 21.98
C PRO A 166 0.08 18.35 21.11
N LEU A 167 0.85 18.93 20.18
CA LEU A 167 0.33 19.95 19.26
C LEU A 167 -0.78 19.41 18.34
N ILE A 168 -0.64 18.16 17.89
CA ILE A 168 -1.59 17.50 16.99
C ILE A 168 -2.80 16.93 17.74
N TYR A 169 -2.56 16.28 18.89
CA TYR A 169 -3.55 15.43 19.54
C TYR A 169 -4.16 15.97 20.84
N ASP A 170 -3.56 16.99 21.48
CA ASP A 170 -4.18 17.58 22.67
C ASP A 170 -5.50 18.27 22.30
N ASN A 171 -6.46 18.22 23.21
CA ASN A 171 -7.80 18.76 23.00
C ASN A 171 -7.77 20.18 22.40
N LEU A 172 -8.54 20.37 21.33
CA LEU A 172 -8.67 21.63 20.61
C LEU A 172 -9.85 22.47 21.13
N GLU A 173 -10.83 21.86 21.80
CA GLU A 173 -12.08 22.51 22.24
C GLU A 173 -11.86 23.60 23.29
N GLU A 174 -10.76 23.52 24.06
CA GLU A 174 -10.42 24.51 25.09
C GLU A 174 -9.55 25.66 24.56
N GLY A 175 -9.11 25.57 23.29
CA GLY A 175 -8.21 26.54 22.68
C GLY A 175 -8.93 27.73 22.03
N ASP A 176 -8.26 28.87 22.00
CA ASP A 176 -8.67 30.03 21.21
C ASP A 176 -7.95 30.04 19.84
N ALA A 177 -8.42 30.92 18.95
CA ALA A 177 -7.85 31.09 17.62
C ALA A 177 -6.33 31.34 17.63
N GLN A 178 -5.81 32.04 18.63
CA GLN A 178 -4.38 32.35 18.72
C GLN A 178 -3.56 31.12 19.10
N GLN A 179 -4.04 30.30 20.03
CA GLN A 179 -3.40 29.04 20.40
C GLN A 179 -3.35 28.05 19.23
N TRP A 180 -4.43 27.97 18.45
CA TRP A 180 -4.48 27.12 17.26
C TRP A 180 -3.46 27.55 16.20
N VAL A 181 -3.35 28.86 15.92
CA VAL A 181 -2.34 29.39 15.01
C VAL A 181 -0.92 29.11 15.51
N GLU A 182 -0.68 29.24 16.81
CA GLU A 182 0.62 28.91 17.40
C GLU A 182 0.95 27.41 17.23
N ARG A 183 -0.02 26.50 17.38
CA ARG A 183 0.19 25.06 17.13
C ARG A 183 0.59 24.79 15.68
N VAL A 184 -0.15 25.35 14.72
CA VAL A 184 0.15 25.24 13.27
C VAL A 184 1.57 25.77 12.99
N ARG A 185 1.87 26.98 13.46
CA ARG A 185 3.19 27.61 13.31
C ARG A 185 4.30 26.75 13.90
N ARG A 186 4.06 26.17 15.09
CA ARG A 186 5.07 25.36 15.78
C ARG A 186 5.35 24.06 15.04
N LEU A 187 4.33 23.38 14.51
CA LEU A 187 4.52 22.21 13.65
C LEU A 187 5.35 22.56 12.40
N HIS A 188 5.03 23.66 11.73
CA HIS A 188 5.83 24.12 10.60
C HIS A 188 7.29 24.40 10.99
N ALA A 189 7.53 25.05 12.13
CA ALA A 189 8.87 25.33 12.65
C ALA A 189 9.67 24.07 13.01
N LEU A 190 9.00 22.96 13.30
CA LEU A 190 9.61 21.64 13.50
C LEU A 190 9.92 20.91 12.18
N GLY A 191 9.60 21.52 11.03
CA GLY A 191 9.75 20.90 9.72
C GLY A 191 8.59 19.98 9.33
N LEU A 192 7.48 20.01 10.08
CA LEU A 192 6.28 19.19 9.87
C LEU A 192 5.23 19.97 9.05
N GLY A 193 5.62 20.35 7.83
CA GLY A 193 4.78 21.19 6.97
C GLY A 193 3.49 20.50 6.51
N GLU A 194 3.52 19.19 6.28
CA GLU A 194 2.33 18.42 5.90
C GLU A 194 1.33 18.37 7.06
N GLU A 195 1.81 18.04 8.26
CA GLU A 195 1.00 17.96 9.47
C GLU A 195 0.47 19.32 9.90
N SER A 196 1.29 20.38 9.76
CA SER A 196 0.86 21.77 9.94
C SER A 196 -0.33 22.11 9.03
N ALA A 197 -0.24 21.79 7.74
CA ALA A 197 -1.31 22.06 6.78
C ALA A 197 -2.56 21.20 7.05
N GLN A 198 -2.40 19.95 7.51
CA GLN A 198 -3.51 19.10 7.91
C GLN A 198 -4.23 19.68 9.13
N LEU A 199 -3.49 20.12 10.15
CA LEU A 199 -4.05 20.76 11.34
C LEU A 199 -4.80 22.04 10.97
N GLU A 200 -4.20 22.90 10.15
CA GLU A 200 -4.85 24.12 9.65
C GLU A 200 -6.19 23.82 8.96
N ASN A 201 -6.21 22.87 8.02
CA ASN A 201 -7.43 22.49 7.31
C ASN A 201 -8.50 21.92 8.26
N MET A 202 -8.11 21.10 9.23
CA MET A 202 -9.03 20.59 10.24
C MET A 202 -9.64 21.73 11.06
N LEU A 203 -8.84 22.70 11.49
CA LEU A 203 -9.31 23.86 12.26
C LEU A 203 -10.24 24.76 11.44
N ILE A 204 -9.97 24.96 10.14
CA ILE A 204 -10.88 25.65 9.23
C ILE A 204 -12.24 24.94 9.21
N LEU A 205 -12.27 23.60 9.13
CA LEU A 205 -13.49 22.81 9.10
C LEU A 205 -14.25 22.85 10.44
N LEU A 206 -13.54 22.77 11.56
CA LEU A 206 -14.15 22.81 12.91
C LEU A 206 -14.80 24.17 13.20
N THR A 207 -14.26 25.26 12.65
CA THR A 207 -14.78 26.62 12.87
C THR A 207 -15.90 27.01 11.91
N VAL A 208 -16.25 26.22 10.88
CA VAL A 208 -17.33 26.54 9.91
C VAL A 208 -18.68 26.83 10.60
N GLY A 209 -18.94 26.21 11.75
CA GLY A 209 -20.17 26.41 12.52
C GLY A 209 -20.26 27.72 13.29
N ASP A 210 -19.15 28.46 13.42
CA ASP A 210 -19.03 29.72 14.17
C ASP A 210 -18.32 30.78 13.31
N PRO A 211 -19.09 31.63 12.59
CA PRO A 211 -18.52 32.61 11.67
C PRO A 211 -17.62 33.67 12.33
N GLU A 212 -17.84 34.00 13.60
CA GLU A 212 -17.01 34.98 14.33
C GLU A 212 -15.64 34.36 14.62
N LEU A 213 -15.64 33.15 15.20
CA LEU A 213 -14.42 32.40 15.49
C LEU A 213 -13.62 32.06 14.23
N GLN A 214 -14.32 31.68 13.15
CA GLN A 214 -13.67 31.43 11.86
C GLN A 214 -12.98 32.68 11.31
N PHE A 215 -13.62 33.85 11.40
CA PHE A 215 -13.02 35.10 10.97
C PHE A 215 -11.77 35.45 11.80
N GLU A 216 -11.84 35.31 13.13
CA GLU A 216 -10.71 35.55 14.02
C GLU A 216 -9.51 34.64 13.69
N PHE A 217 -9.78 33.35 13.46
CA PHE A 217 -8.76 32.36 13.10
C PHE A 217 -8.08 32.68 11.76
N ILE A 218 -8.85 32.93 10.70
CA ILE A 218 -8.29 33.28 9.39
C ILE A 218 -7.48 34.57 9.47
N GLN A 219 -7.97 35.59 10.18
CA GLN A 219 -7.24 36.84 10.34
C GLN A 219 -5.92 36.65 11.13
N ALA A 220 -5.92 35.77 12.13
CA ALA A 220 -4.72 35.42 12.87
C ALA A 220 -3.70 34.67 11.99
N LEU A 221 -4.14 33.72 11.15
CA LEU A 221 -3.29 33.04 10.17
C LEU A 221 -2.69 34.01 9.14
N GLU A 222 -3.49 34.91 8.57
CA GLU A 222 -3.01 35.90 7.59
C GLU A 222 -1.95 36.84 8.16
N ARG A 223 -2.13 37.27 9.41
CA ARG A 223 -1.15 38.10 10.12
C ARG A 223 0.19 37.39 10.29
N GLU A 224 0.17 36.09 10.57
CA GLU A 224 1.39 35.29 10.67
C GLU A 224 2.05 35.05 9.31
N HIS A 225 1.28 34.68 8.28
CA HIS A 225 1.81 34.48 6.93
C HIS A 225 2.44 35.75 6.34
N SER A 226 1.92 36.92 6.69
CA SER A 226 2.46 38.22 6.26
C SER A 226 3.61 38.74 7.13
N GLY A 227 3.82 38.17 8.31
CA GLY A 227 4.91 38.51 9.24
C GLY A 227 6.17 37.64 9.09
N SER A 228 6.11 36.57 8.30
CA SER A 228 7.24 35.67 8.04
C SER A 228 8.14 36.22 6.91
N PRO A 229 9.44 36.51 7.15
CA PRO A 229 10.36 37.02 6.12
C PRO A 229 10.78 35.99 5.07
#